data_AF-I0L174-F1
#
_entry.id   AF-I0L174-F1
#
_cell.length_a   1.000
_cell.length_b   1.000
_cell.length_c   1.000
_cell.angle_alpha   90.00
_cell.angle_beta   90.00
_cell.angle_gamma   90.00
#
_symmetry.space_group_name_H-M   'P 1'
#
loop_
_entity.id
_entity.type
_entity.pdbx_description
1 polymer ?
#
loop_
_entity_poly.entity_id
_entity_poly.type
_entity_poly.pdbx_seq_one_letter_code
_entity_poly.pdbx_strand_id
1 'polypeptide(L)'
;MNKRILRVLIAIAAAFSISLMAAAPARADSAAGSWSDNHELCASSSCVRAGNIVRLWQAIIWADDLSGSVGTSFIDGEYGSNTAAKTRTWQDVMNIGIDGQVGPQTWGKAYGAVNRNTGYDTSTQTGYFYYGYNRTFALRKQNSNGVWTFLNPRTGSWTGTSH
;
A
#
# COMPACT_ATOMS: atom_id res chain seq x y z
N MET A 1 13.38 -75.81 -41.23
CA MET A 1 13.60 -74.94 -42.40
C MET A 1 13.27 -73.51 -41.97
N ASN A 2 14.27 -72.72 -41.55
CA ASN A 2 14.88 -71.60 -42.31
C ASN A 2 13.91 -70.41 -42.50
N LYS A 3 14.13 -69.17 -42.04
CA LYS A 3 15.35 -68.38 -41.77
C LYS A 3 15.09 -67.29 -40.71
N ARG A 4 16.13 -66.99 -39.92
CA ARG A 4 16.29 -65.77 -39.11
C ARG A 4 16.36 -64.55 -40.03
N ILE A 5 15.85 -63.39 -39.58
CA ILE A 5 16.47 -62.05 -39.74
C ILE A 5 15.79 -61.09 -38.76
N LEU A 6 16.63 -60.42 -37.96
CA LEU A 6 16.35 -59.41 -36.96
C LEU A 6 16.39 -58.02 -37.63
N ARG A 7 15.42 -57.12 -37.40
CA ARG A 7 15.54 -55.67 -37.67
C ARG A 7 14.78 -54.82 -36.64
N VAL A 8 15.55 -54.38 -35.66
CA VAL A 8 15.60 -53.10 -34.93
C VAL A 8 14.55 -52.02 -35.29
N LEU A 9 13.73 -51.70 -34.27
CA LEU A 9 13.29 -50.40 -33.71
C LEU A 9 13.30 -49.13 -34.60
N ILE A 10 12.20 -48.38 -34.56
CA ILE A 10 12.16 -46.93 -34.29
C ILE A 10 10.94 -46.64 -33.40
N ALA A 11 11.21 -46.08 -32.22
CA ALA A 11 10.20 -45.58 -31.30
C ALA A 11 9.73 -44.19 -31.76
N ILE A 12 8.42 -43.96 -31.86
CA ILE A 12 7.86 -42.62 -31.93
C ILE A 12 7.33 -42.30 -30.54
N ALA A 13 8.20 -41.70 -29.72
CA ALA A 13 7.77 -41.06 -28.48
C ALA A 13 7.01 -39.79 -28.88
N ALA A 14 5.69 -39.79 -28.67
CA ALA A 14 4.89 -38.58 -28.77
C ALA A 14 5.29 -37.63 -27.62
N ALA A 15 6.07 -36.60 -27.94
CA ALA A 15 6.39 -35.54 -26.99
C ALA A 15 5.12 -34.72 -26.74
N PHE A 16 4.44 -34.97 -25.62
CA PHE A 16 3.45 -34.02 -25.09
C PHE A 16 4.22 -32.80 -24.56
N SER A 17 4.26 -31.74 -25.36
CA SER A 17 4.71 -30.43 -24.91
C SER A 17 3.71 -29.93 -23.87
N ILE A 18 3.99 -30.15 -22.59
CA ILE A 18 3.31 -29.44 -21.51
C ILE A 18 3.85 -28.01 -21.55
N SER A 19 3.16 -27.13 -22.28
CA SER A 19 3.35 -25.70 -22.12
C SER A 19 2.99 -25.35 -20.68
N LEU A 20 4.00 -25.06 -19.84
CA LEU A 20 3.76 -24.29 -18.63
C LEU A 20 3.25 -22.92 -19.09
N MET A 21 1.94 -22.71 -19.02
CA MET A 21 1.44 -21.36 -18.86
C MET A 21 1.92 -20.90 -17.49
N ALA A 22 3.05 -20.19 -17.45
CA ALA A 22 3.28 -19.27 -16.35
C ALA A 22 2.11 -18.29 -16.42
N ALA A 23 1.13 -18.46 -15.53
CA ALA A 23 0.15 -17.41 -15.30
C ALA A 23 0.97 -16.18 -14.88
N ALA A 24 1.13 -15.21 -15.79
CA ALA A 24 1.58 -13.90 -15.39
C ALA A 24 0.63 -13.45 -14.27
N PRO A 25 1.11 -12.83 -13.18
CA PRO A 25 0.20 -12.20 -12.25
C PRO A 25 -0.69 -11.29 -13.09
N ALA A 26 -2.01 -11.45 -12.95
CA ALA A 26 -2.94 -10.47 -13.48
C ALA A 26 -2.45 -9.12 -12.95
N ARG A 27 -2.04 -8.23 -13.86
CA ARG A 27 -1.91 -6.82 -13.51
C ARG A 27 -3.32 -6.41 -13.19
N ALA A 28 -3.65 -6.38 -11.89
CA ALA A 28 -4.81 -5.64 -11.44
C ALA A 28 -4.67 -4.26 -12.05
N ASP A 29 -5.66 -3.88 -12.86
CA ASP A 29 -5.82 -2.53 -13.37
C ASP A 29 -5.46 -1.57 -12.24
N SER A 30 -4.55 -0.63 -12.52
CA SER A 30 -4.13 0.39 -11.56
C SER A 30 -5.40 0.97 -10.96
N ALA A 31 -5.68 0.67 -9.70
CA ALA A 31 -6.90 1.09 -9.06
C ALA A 31 -6.95 2.61 -9.12
N ALA A 32 -7.72 3.15 -10.08
CA ALA A 32 -8.00 4.56 -10.19
C ALA A 32 -8.78 4.95 -8.92
N GLY A 33 -8.04 5.33 -7.89
CA GLY A 33 -8.57 5.56 -6.55
C GLY A 33 -7.66 5.11 -5.40
N SER A 34 -6.76 4.14 -5.59
CA SER A 34 -5.94 3.61 -4.48
C SER A 34 -4.70 4.47 -4.19
N TRP A 35 -4.27 4.48 -2.94
CA TRP A 35 -2.95 5.02 -2.52
C TRP A 35 -1.78 4.09 -2.87
N SER A 36 -2.02 2.95 -3.54
CA SER A 36 -0.99 1.94 -3.85
C SER A 36 0.17 2.43 -4.72
N ASP A 37 0.03 3.56 -5.39
CA ASP A 37 1.05 4.21 -6.22
C ASP A 37 1.89 5.26 -5.46
N ASN A 38 1.56 5.54 -4.19
CA ASN A 38 2.38 6.40 -3.34
C ASN A 38 3.82 5.86 -3.23
N HIS A 39 4.77 6.78 -3.11
CA HIS A 39 6.17 6.43 -2.87
C HIS A 39 6.34 5.53 -1.64
N GLU A 40 7.25 4.56 -1.75
CA GLU A 40 7.56 3.66 -0.65
C GLU A 40 8.25 4.41 0.49
N LEU A 41 7.78 4.16 1.72
CA LEU A 41 8.39 4.72 2.93
C LEU A 41 9.12 3.63 3.71
N CYS A 42 10.38 3.87 4.04
CA CYS A 42 11.16 2.96 4.85
C CYS A 42 12.36 3.67 5.51
N ALA A 43 13.07 3.00 6.40
CA ALA A 43 14.22 3.58 7.11
C ALA A 43 15.52 3.64 6.25
N SER A 44 15.56 2.93 5.11
CA SER A 44 16.70 2.91 4.17
C SER A 44 16.73 4.18 3.31
N SER A 45 17.93 4.57 2.85
CA SER A 45 18.15 5.70 1.93
C SER A 45 17.53 5.51 0.54
N SER A 46 17.11 4.29 0.19
CA SER A 46 16.41 3.98 -1.07
C SER A 46 14.94 4.42 -1.10
N CYS A 47 14.36 4.77 0.05
CA CYS A 47 12.95 5.13 0.20
C CYS A 47 12.77 6.61 0.52
N VAL A 48 11.53 7.10 0.48
CA VAL A 48 11.22 8.41 1.06
C VAL A 48 11.21 8.30 2.58
N ARG A 49 12.07 9.11 3.22
CA ARG A 49 12.30 9.06 4.67
C ARG A 49 11.80 10.28 5.43
N ALA A 50 11.39 11.32 4.71
CA ALA A 50 10.92 12.53 5.36
C ALA A 50 9.85 13.25 4.53
N GLY A 51 9.14 14.17 5.19
CA GLY A 51 8.19 15.07 4.54
C GLY A 51 6.74 14.72 4.82
N ASN A 52 5.85 15.32 4.03
CA ASN A 52 4.43 15.32 4.36
C ASN A 52 3.73 13.98 4.12
N ILE A 53 4.19 13.14 3.19
CA ILE A 53 3.66 11.78 3.08
C ILE A 53 3.98 10.96 4.32
N VAL A 54 5.15 11.18 4.94
CA VAL A 54 5.55 10.47 6.16
C VAL A 54 4.64 10.92 7.29
N ARG A 55 4.31 12.22 7.34
CA ARG A 55 3.30 12.75 8.27
C ARG A 55 1.91 12.18 8.02
N LEU A 56 1.51 11.96 6.77
CA LEU A 56 0.25 11.27 6.47
C LEU A 56 0.27 9.85 7.05
N TRP A 57 1.34 9.09 6.79
CA TRP A 57 1.47 7.74 7.34
C TRP A 57 1.48 7.72 8.88
N GLN A 58 2.19 8.67 9.50
CA GLN A 58 2.18 8.81 10.96
C GLN A 58 0.82 9.24 11.50
N ALA A 59 0.03 10.02 10.74
CA ALA A 59 -1.35 10.37 11.09
C ALA A 59 -2.28 9.15 11.01
N ILE A 60 -2.06 8.23 10.07
CA ILE A 60 -2.74 6.93 9.98
C ILE A 60 -2.41 6.07 11.20
N ILE A 61 -1.12 5.90 11.52
CA ILE A 61 -0.68 5.18 12.74
C ILE A 61 -1.26 5.82 14.00
N TRP A 62 -1.28 7.16 14.06
CA TRP A 62 -1.95 7.88 15.14
C TRP A 62 -3.45 7.62 15.14
N ALA A 63 -4.13 7.55 14.00
CA ALA A 63 -5.57 7.31 13.98
C ALA A 63 -5.91 5.89 14.48
N ASP A 64 -5.08 4.92 14.11
CA ASP A 64 -5.26 3.52 14.46
C ASP A 64 -4.80 3.20 15.89
N ASP A 65 -3.70 3.78 16.36
CA ASP A 65 -3.16 3.65 17.72
C ASP A 65 -3.15 2.23 18.29
N LEU A 66 -2.70 1.28 17.47
CA LEU A 66 -2.77 -0.16 17.78
C LEU A 66 -1.87 -0.57 18.95
N SER A 67 -1.01 0.34 19.45
CA SER A 67 -0.21 0.16 20.65
C SER A 67 -0.70 0.97 21.86
N GLY A 68 -1.85 1.66 21.76
CA GLY A 68 -2.48 2.43 22.84
C GLY A 68 -1.63 3.57 23.42
N SER A 69 -0.68 4.11 22.67
CA SER A 69 0.34 5.06 23.17
C SER A 69 0.87 6.03 22.12
N VAL A 70 0.22 6.13 20.96
CA VAL A 70 0.63 7.03 19.88
C VAL A 70 -0.01 8.41 20.07
N GLY A 71 0.76 9.36 20.60
CA GLY A 71 0.37 10.78 20.67
C GLY A 71 0.62 11.55 19.37
N THR A 72 0.11 12.79 19.27
CA THR A 72 0.30 13.63 18.07
C THR A 72 1.75 14.06 17.83
N SER A 73 2.60 14.04 18.87
CA SER A 73 4.05 14.29 18.76
C SER A 73 4.78 13.27 17.88
N PHE A 74 4.21 12.08 17.68
CA PHE A 74 4.71 11.04 16.77
C PHE A 74 4.73 11.48 15.30
N ILE A 75 3.93 12.50 14.93
CA ILE A 75 3.82 12.99 13.55
C ILE A 75 4.92 14.03 13.31
N ASP A 76 6.17 13.62 13.28
CA ASP A 76 7.34 14.47 13.04
C ASP A 76 7.70 14.61 11.55
N GLY A 77 7.22 13.69 10.72
CA GLY A 77 7.54 13.60 9.31
C GLY A 77 8.89 12.98 9.02
N GLU A 78 9.42 12.16 9.94
CA GLU A 78 10.63 11.37 9.77
C GLU A 78 10.35 9.86 9.90
N TYR A 79 10.80 9.09 8.92
CA TYR A 79 10.66 7.64 8.91
C TYR A 79 11.84 6.99 9.64
N GLY A 80 11.85 7.12 10.96
CA GLY A 80 12.83 6.51 11.86
C GLY A 80 12.46 5.09 12.32
N SER A 81 13.26 4.56 13.23
CA SER A 81 13.05 3.22 13.83
C SER A 81 11.70 3.10 14.54
N ASN A 82 11.23 4.16 15.20
CA ASN A 82 9.93 4.20 15.86
C ASN A 82 8.77 4.08 14.85
N THR A 83 8.83 4.84 13.74
CA THR A 83 7.84 4.74 12.65
C THR A 83 7.83 3.34 12.03
N ALA A 84 9.01 2.75 11.78
CA ALA A 84 9.10 1.39 11.27
C ALA A 84 8.53 0.34 12.25
N ALA A 85 8.77 0.48 13.55
CA ALA A 85 8.23 -0.42 14.58
C ALA A 85 6.70 -0.37 14.63
N LYS A 86 6.11 0.82 14.65
CA LYS A 86 4.63 0.97 14.62
C LYS A 86 4.02 0.50 13.31
N THR A 87 4.74 0.66 12.19
CA THR A 87 4.33 0.12 10.89
C THR A 87 4.24 -1.40 10.94
N ARG A 88 5.21 -2.09 11.57
CA ARG A 88 5.13 -3.55 11.75
C ARG A 88 3.94 -3.97 12.59
N THR A 89 3.69 -3.28 13.70
CA THR A 89 2.47 -3.54 14.51
C THR A 89 1.20 -3.38 13.68
N TRP A 90 1.15 -2.33 12.85
CA TRP A 90 0.02 -2.10 11.96
C TRP A 90 -0.13 -3.20 10.91
N GLN A 91 0.96 -3.60 10.26
CA GLN A 91 0.97 -4.67 9.25
C GLN A 91 0.54 -6.02 9.82
N ASP A 92 0.98 -6.34 11.04
CA ASP A 92 0.59 -7.55 11.77
C ASP A 92 -0.93 -7.61 12.00
N VAL A 93 -1.51 -6.54 12.57
CA VAL A 93 -2.97 -6.42 12.77
C VAL A 93 -3.75 -6.48 11.45
N MET A 94 -3.18 -5.91 10.40
CA MET A 94 -3.78 -5.88 9.06
C MET A 94 -3.65 -7.21 8.29
N ASN A 95 -2.90 -8.17 8.84
CA ASN A 95 -2.59 -9.47 8.24
C ASN A 95 -1.97 -9.34 6.83
N ILE A 96 -0.93 -8.51 6.72
CA ILE A 96 -0.11 -8.32 5.52
C ILE A 96 1.38 -8.53 5.87
N GLY A 97 2.28 -8.42 4.87
CA GLY A 97 3.73 -8.56 5.12
C GLY A 97 4.24 -7.59 6.19
N ILE A 98 5.01 -8.10 7.16
CA ILE A 98 5.47 -7.36 8.36
C ILE A 98 6.93 -6.90 8.21
N ASP A 99 7.23 -6.17 7.13
CA ASP A 99 8.57 -5.68 6.81
C ASP A 99 8.90 -4.32 7.47
N GLY A 100 7.87 -3.58 7.89
CA GLY A 100 7.97 -2.21 8.40
C GLY A 100 8.15 -1.17 7.30
N GLN A 101 7.83 -1.51 6.05
CA GLN A 101 7.83 -0.64 4.88
C GLN A 101 6.40 -0.26 4.49
N VAL A 102 6.22 0.97 4.03
CA VAL A 102 4.93 1.44 3.51
C VAL A 102 4.97 1.40 2.00
N GLY A 103 4.86 0.19 1.45
CA GLY A 103 4.77 -0.05 0.02
C GLY A 103 3.32 -0.14 -0.49
N PRO A 104 3.13 -0.55 -1.76
CA PRO A 104 1.81 -0.60 -2.40
C PRO A 104 0.73 -1.39 -1.63
N GLN A 105 1.12 -2.50 -0.98
CA GLN A 105 0.22 -3.31 -0.17
C GLN A 105 -0.21 -2.59 1.11
N THR A 106 0.74 -1.98 1.83
CA THR A 106 0.48 -1.21 3.05
C THR A 106 -0.41 -0.01 2.75
N TRP A 107 -0.08 0.76 1.69
CA TRP A 107 -0.87 1.90 1.26
C TRP A 107 -2.29 1.53 0.82
N GLY A 108 -2.42 0.49 -0.01
CA GLY A 108 -3.72 0.02 -0.48
C GLY A 108 -4.60 -0.45 0.66
N LYS A 109 -4.02 -1.14 1.64
CA LYS A 109 -4.73 -1.58 2.84
C LYS A 109 -5.22 -0.40 3.68
N ALA A 110 -4.40 0.64 3.87
CA ALA A 110 -4.79 1.83 4.61
C ALA A 110 -5.88 2.63 3.86
N TYR A 111 -5.79 2.72 2.53
CA TYR A 111 -6.82 3.38 1.71
C TYR A 111 -8.21 2.76 1.90
N GLY A 112 -8.30 1.47 2.22
CA GLY A 112 -9.57 0.80 2.53
C GLY A 112 -10.34 1.39 3.71
N ALA A 113 -9.70 2.17 4.58
CA ALA A 113 -10.33 2.90 5.68
C ALA A 113 -10.73 4.34 5.32
N VAL A 114 -10.48 4.78 4.08
CA VAL A 114 -10.85 6.10 3.58
C VAL A 114 -12.27 6.07 3.02
N ASN A 115 -13.17 6.84 3.63
CA ASN A 115 -14.56 6.97 3.18
C ASN A 115 -14.86 8.41 2.78
N ARG A 116 -15.66 8.57 1.72
CA ARG A 116 -16.07 9.88 1.22
C ARG A 116 -16.97 10.58 2.24
N ASN A 117 -16.65 11.85 2.51
CA ASN A 117 -17.49 12.75 3.28
C ASN A 117 -18.37 13.54 2.31
N THR A 118 -19.57 13.02 2.04
CA THR A 118 -20.54 13.66 1.13
C THR A 118 -21.00 15.04 1.61
N GLY A 119 -20.78 15.38 2.89
CA GLY A 119 -21.07 16.72 3.44
C GLY A 119 -20.01 17.78 3.10
N TYR A 120 -18.90 17.41 2.44
CA TYR A 120 -17.82 18.34 2.08
C TYR A 120 -17.38 18.16 0.62
N ASP A 121 -18.33 18.13 -0.31
CA ASP A 121 -18.02 18.16 -1.73
C ASP A 121 -18.25 19.56 -2.29
N THR A 122 -17.19 20.14 -2.85
CA THR A 122 -17.20 21.45 -3.50
C THR A 122 -16.86 21.30 -4.98
N SER A 123 -16.97 22.39 -5.74
CA SER A 123 -16.54 22.39 -7.15
C SER A 123 -15.04 22.09 -7.32
N THR A 124 -14.21 22.36 -6.30
CA THR A 124 -12.75 22.25 -6.39
C THR A 124 -12.16 21.13 -5.55
N GLN A 125 -12.90 20.61 -4.57
CA GLN A 125 -12.40 19.60 -3.63
C GLN A 125 -13.48 18.57 -3.31
N THR A 126 -13.06 17.33 -3.14
CA THR A 126 -13.88 16.24 -2.60
C THR A 126 -13.39 15.92 -1.18
N GLY A 127 -14.34 15.77 -0.24
CA GLY A 127 -14.06 15.51 1.17
C GLY A 127 -14.00 14.01 1.49
N TYR A 128 -13.13 13.63 2.42
CA TYR A 128 -13.01 12.27 2.92
C TYR A 128 -12.68 12.26 4.42
N PHE A 129 -12.84 11.10 5.03
CA PHE A 129 -12.32 10.79 6.36
C PHE A 129 -11.51 9.50 6.30
N TYR A 130 -10.41 9.45 7.05
CA TYR A 130 -9.75 8.20 7.40
C TYR A 130 -10.35 7.71 8.73
N TYR A 131 -11.00 6.56 8.71
CA TYR A 131 -11.60 5.94 9.89
C TYR A 131 -10.64 4.93 10.51
N GLY A 132 -9.78 5.41 11.39
CA GLY A 132 -8.89 4.54 12.15
C GLY A 132 -9.61 3.83 13.29
N TYR A 133 -8.95 2.82 13.87
CA TYR A 133 -9.51 2.03 14.98
C TYR A 133 -9.87 2.86 16.22
N ASN A 134 -9.11 3.91 16.51
CA ASN A 134 -9.30 4.72 17.72
C ASN A 134 -9.75 6.15 17.41
N ARG A 135 -9.38 6.69 16.25
CA ARG A 135 -9.60 8.11 15.90
C ARG A 135 -9.88 8.26 14.41
N THR A 136 -10.46 9.40 14.06
CA THR A 136 -10.76 9.78 12.68
C THR A 136 -10.06 11.10 12.36
N PHE A 137 -9.56 11.26 11.14
CA PHE A 137 -9.10 12.57 10.66
C PHE A 137 -9.59 12.86 9.26
N ALA A 138 -9.69 14.15 8.95
CA ALA A 138 -10.23 14.63 7.69
C ALA A 138 -9.17 14.63 6.58
N LEU A 139 -9.64 14.29 5.38
CA LEU A 139 -8.89 14.24 4.14
C LEU A 139 -9.63 15.07 3.09
N ARG A 140 -8.90 15.62 2.14
CA ARG A 140 -9.45 16.28 0.95
C ARG A 140 -8.66 15.86 -0.27
N LYS A 141 -9.34 15.79 -1.42
CA LYS A 141 -8.71 15.60 -2.72
C LYS A 141 -9.05 16.78 -3.62
N GLN A 142 -8.05 17.42 -4.20
CA GLN A 142 -8.26 18.47 -5.20
C GLN A 142 -8.80 17.84 -6.50
N ASN A 143 -9.91 18.37 -7.02
CA ASN A 143 -10.58 17.79 -8.20
C ASN A 143 -9.77 18.03 -9.50
N SER A 144 -8.96 19.10 -9.55
CA SER A 144 -8.23 19.50 -10.75
C SER A 144 -6.99 18.65 -11.04
N ASN A 145 -6.27 18.21 -10.02
CA ASN A 145 -4.98 17.53 -10.14
C ASN A 145 -4.88 16.25 -9.28
N GLY A 146 -5.93 15.91 -8.52
CA GLY A 146 -5.97 14.73 -7.67
C GLY A 146 -5.11 14.78 -6.41
N VAL A 147 -4.47 15.92 -6.09
CA VAL A 147 -3.59 16.06 -4.92
C VAL A 147 -4.40 15.91 -3.64
N TRP A 148 -3.89 15.06 -2.75
CA TRP A 148 -4.48 14.85 -1.43
C TRP A 148 -3.92 15.85 -0.41
N THR A 149 -4.78 16.24 0.52
CA THR A 149 -4.39 16.93 1.75
C THR A 149 -5.06 16.26 2.94
N PHE A 150 -4.47 16.39 4.12
CA PHE A 150 -5.03 15.87 5.36
C PHE A 150 -4.98 16.95 6.44
N LEU A 151 -5.96 16.92 7.35
CA LEU A 151 -5.93 17.73 8.56
C LEU A 151 -4.90 17.11 9.50
N ASN A 152 -3.72 17.72 9.61
CA ASN A 152 -2.62 17.16 10.38
C ASN A 152 -2.95 17.19 11.89
N PRO A 153 -3.07 16.02 12.56
CA PRO A 153 -3.45 15.96 13.97
C PRO A 153 -2.48 16.66 14.92
N ARG A 154 -1.21 16.82 14.52
CA ARG A 154 -0.20 17.54 15.31
C ARG A 154 -0.35 19.04 15.25
N THR A 155 -0.66 19.58 14.08
CA THR A 155 -0.64 21.04 13.85
C THR A 155 -2.03 21.67 13.76
N GLY A 156 -3.07 20.86 13.55
CA GLY A 156 -4.43 21.36 13.28
C GLY A 156 -4.59 22.00 11.89
N SER A 157 -3.59 21.90 11.02
CA SER A 157 -3.56 22.56 9.71
C SER A 157 -3.64 21.55 8.56
N TRP A 158 -4.30 21.97 7.46
CA TRP A 158 -4.29 21.20 6.22
C TRP A 158 -2.88 21.11 5.64
N THR A 159 -2.43 19.88 5.44
CA THR A 159 -1.08 19.55 4.95
C THR A 159 -1.20 18.77 3.65
N GLY A 160 -0.51 19.21 2.59
CA GLY A 160 -0.50 18.51 1.31
C GLY A 160 0.40 17.28 1.33
N THR A 161 0.00 16.22 0.65
CA THR A 161 0.74 14.94 0.60
C THR A 161 1.76 14.89 -0.53
N SER A 162 1.84 15.93 -1.37
CA SER A 162 2.84 16.05 -2.42
C SER A 162 4.25 16.13 -1.83
N HIS A 163 5.18 15.46 -2.50
CA HIS A 163 6.62 15.52 -2.25
C HIS A 163 7.28 16.69 -2.94
#